data_AF-A0A6P7T2N9-F1
#
_entry.id   AF-A0A6P7T2N9-F1
#
_cell.length_a   1.000
_cell.length_b   1.000
_cell.length_c   1.000
_cell.angle_alpha   90.00
_cell.angle_beta   90.00
_cell.angle_gamma   90.00
#
_symmetry.space_group_name_H-M   'P 1'
#
loop_
_entity.id
_entity.type
_entity.pdbx_description
1 polymer ?
#
loop_
_entity_poly.entity_id
_entity_poly.type
_entity_poly.pdbx_seq_one_letter_code
_entity_poly.pdbx_strand_id
1 'polypeptide(L)'
;MGAGNTKADDSVSAKYFDESERVKITELFLKISKDNETFTREQYKEYIKNKLNDDIAQNFYEHILCSQSRCPSRGYIPHHNVTVSHLKFSDSLASLLKGSVEEKGKAVIALCKRKTAAKPPATIPRPESIQFEALLQLVEQLSESLWMQMSRVVSNHYNWSLTCHTDSIKQLGTALLEDLSVSNKNRDSNEFELSETEVEIWLLKASLFRKIFDTVFFKCFNLITDFNITDASASSVLEHQLIQLPRVTGVNWNKFNTLLDFSSLVYLSHHLPKELCVKWTLLFSSRLHGNSFSQLISYILNKGPTVLIIQDKDKHCFGGITNCSWQLRPKFYGSHDCRLFSLRPNLGVYLPSGYNDHFMYMNQGQQTIPNGIGMGGQLHYFGLWIDESFDTGHSKAIPKCTTYNSPQLSGQTEFHVDAIEVWSIQSLVPEASQGGGSILDANADAKALLDMIGKERHSEGFRNPDNESL
;
A
#
# COMPACT_ATOMS: atom_id res chain seq x y z
N MET A 1 -30.95 1.93 -47.59
CA MET A 1 -30.42 1.20 -46.41
C MET A 1 -28.91 1.34 -46.45
N GLY A 2 -28.29 1.77 -45.34
CA GLY A 2 -26.83 1.92 -45.25
C GLY A 2 -26.40 3.33 -44.85
N ALA A 3 -26.75 3.78 -43.65
CA ALA A 3 -26.11 4.89 -42.96
C ALA A 3 -26.44 4.78 -41.47
N GLY A 4 -25.50 4.32 -40.64
CA GLY A 4 -25.78 4.18 -39.22
C GLY A 4 -24.73 3.59 -38.28
N ASN A 5 -23.47 3.38 -38.69
CA ASN A 5 -22.48 2.78 -37.77
C ASN A 5 -21.09 3.46 -37.68
N THR A 6 -20.88 4.62 -38.29
CA THR A 6 -19.55 5.27 -38.33
C THR A 6 -19.25 6.24 -37.16
N LYS A 7 -20.11 6.33 -36.14
CA LYS A 7 -19.85 7.21 -34.96
C LYS A 7 -19.39 6.47 -33.69
N ALA A 8 -19.44 5.15 -33.67
CA ALA A 8 -19.03 4.35 -32.51
C ALA A 8 -17.51 4.13 -32.44
N ASP A 9 -16.80 4.24 -33.57
CA ASP A 9 -15.35 3.95 -33.67
C ASP A 9 -14.43 5.08 -33.19
N ASP A 10 -14.95 6.30 -32.99
CA ASP A 10 -14.15 7.48 -32.58
C ASP A 10 -14.33 7.87 -31.10
N SER A 11 -15.00 7.06 -30.26
CA SER A 11 -15.23 7.41 -28.85
C SER A 11 -14.00 7.17 -27.97
N VAL A 12 -13.82 7.97 -26.91
CA VAL A 12 -12.71 7.79 -25.95
C VAL A 12 -12.80 6.41 -25.27
N SER A 13 -14.02 5.96 -25.01
CA SER A 13 -14.31 4.60 -24.53
C SER A 13 -13.86 3.49 -25.49
N ALA A 14 -14.01 3.67 -26.80
CA ALA A 14 -13.54 2.69 -27.79
C ALA A 14 -12.01 2.61 -27.85
N LYS A 15 -11.30 3.70 -27.51
CA LYS A 15 -9.83 3.75 -27.42
C LYS A 15 -9.29 2.94 -26.23
N TYR A 16 -9.96 2.96 -25.08
CA TYR A 16 -9.40 2.44 -23.83
C TYR A 16 -9.98 1.10 -23.36
N PHE A 17 -11.25 0.82 -23.65
CA PHE A 17 -11.91 -0.40 -23.21
C PHE A 17 -11.99 -1.43 -24.32
N ASP A 18 -11.70 -2.69 -23.99
CA ASP A 18 -11.94 -3.81 -24.89
C ASP A 18 -13.45 -4.12 -25.03
N GLU A 19 -13.79 -5.05 -25.92
CA GLU A 19 -15.20 -5.40 -26.18
C GLU A 19 -15.92 -5.93 -24.93
N SER A 20 -15.24 -6.76 -24.13
CA SER A 20 -15.79 -7.33 -22.89
C SER A 20 -16.07 -6.25 -21.84
N GLU A 21 -15.15 -5.30 -21.71
CA GLU A 21 -15.32 -4.15 -20.81
C GLU A 21 -16.44 -3.22 -21.27
N ARG A 22 -16.56 -2.96 -22.58
CA ARG A 22 -17.66 -2.15 -23.13
C ARG A 22 -19.02 -2.79 -22.88
N VAL A 23 -19.13 -4.12 -22.94
CA VAL A 23 -20.35 -4.86 -22.57
C VAL A 23 -20.67 -4.63 -21.10
N LYS A 24 -19.71 -4.84 -20.19
CA LYS A 24 -19.91 -4.60 -18.74
C LYS A 24 -20.31 -3.17 -18.41
N ILE A 25 -19.72 -2.18 -19.09
CA ILE A 25 -20.05 -0.76 -18.90
C ILE A 25 -21.47 -0.47 -19.40
N THR A 26 -21.90 -1.11 -20.47
CA THR A 26 -23.26 -0.97 -21.00
C THR A 26 -24.29 -1.57 -20.04
N GLU A 27 -24.03 -2.77 -19.51
CA GLU A 27 -24.86 -3.40 -18.48
C GLU A 27 -24.94 -2.55 -17.20
N LEU A 28 -23.80 -2.02 -16.76
CA LEU A 28 -23.71 -1.08 -15.64
C LEU A 28 -24.56 0.17 -15.89
N PHE A 29 -24.46 0.75 -17.08
CA PHE A 29 -25.23 1.93 -17.45
C PHE A 29 -26.73 1.64 -17.39
N LEU A 30 -27.19 0.54 -18.00
CA LEU A 30 -28.60 0.12 -18.00
C LEU A 30 -29.12 -0.11 -16.58
N LYS A 31 -28.29 -0.69 -15.71
CA LYS A 31 -28.62 -0.88 -14.28
C LYS A 31 -28.84 0.44 -13.55
N ILE A 32 -28.03 1.47 -13.84
CA ILE A 32 -28.19 2.80 -13.24
C ILE A 32 -29.40 3.51 -13.85
N SER A 33 -29.57 3.46 -15.17
CA SER A 33 -30.64 4.16 -15.88
C SER A 33 -32.01 3.50 -15.75
N LYS A 34 -32.08 2.27 -15.21
CA LYS A 34 -33.29 1.44 -15.17
C LYS A 34 -33.82 1.22 -16.59
N ASP A 35 -32.93 0.77 -17.47
CA ASP A 35 -33.14 0.49 -18.90
C ASP A 35 -33.52 1.71 -19.78
N ASN A 36 -33.29 2.93 -19.28
CA ASN A 36 -33.50 4.16 -20.04
C ASN A 36 -32.23 4.59 -20.80
N GLU A 37 -32.40 5.43 -21.84
CA GLU A 37 -31.29 5.99 -22.63
C GLU A 37 -30.39 6.96 -21.84
N THR A 38 -30.90 7.50 -20.73
CA THR A 38 -30.18 8.42 -19.84
C THR A 38 -30.52 8.15 -18.37
N PHE A 39 -29.66 8.56 -17.44
CA PHE A 39 -29.94 8.49 -16.00
C PHE A 39 -29.86 9.85 -15.30
N THR A 40 -30.61 10.01 -14.21
CA THR A 40 -30.62 11.21 -13.37
C THR A 40 -29.60 11.14 -12.22
N ARG A 41 -29.39 12.28 -11.54
CA ARG A 41 -28.54 12.37 -10.36
C ARG A 41 -29.02 11.46 -9.24
N GLU A 42 -30.32 11.36 -9.04
CA GLU A 42 -30.94 10.55 -8.00
C GLU A 42 -30.70 9.06 -8.25
N GLN A 43 -30.84 8.60 -9.50
CA GLN A 43 -30.54 7.23 -9.90
C GLN A 43 -29.06 6.88 -9.67
N TYR A 44 -28.15 7.79 -10.04
CA TYR A 44 -26.73 7.62 -9.79
C TYR A 44 -26.39 7.58 -8.29
N LYS A 45 -26.96 8.50 -7.48
CA LYS A 45 -26.80 8.51 -6.02
C LYS A 45 -27.32 7.23 -5.38
N GLU A 46 -28.47 6.72 -5.84
CA GLU A 46 -29.03 5.44 -5.39
C GLU A 46 -28.05 4.29 -5.66
N TYR A 47 -27.43 4.25 -6.85
CA TYR A 47 -26.48 3.20 -7.23
C TYR A 47 -25.15 3.23 -6.45
N ILE A 48 -24.65 4.44 -6.15
CA ILE A 48 -23.33 4.66 -5.52
C ILE A 48 -23.40 4.63 -3.99
N LYS A 49 -24.60 4.70 -3.42
CA LYS A 49 -24.82 4.67 -1.97
C LYS A 49 -24.03 3.54 -1.30
N ASN A 50 -23.28 3.87 -0.25
CA ASN A 50 -22.40 2.97 0.51
C ASN A 50 -21.25 2.34 -0.31
N LYS A 51 -20.85 2.95 -1.44
CA LYS A 51 -19.66 2.55 -2.21
C LYS A 51 -18.62 3.65 -2.32
N LEU A 52 -19.01 4.91 -2.24
CA LEU A 52 -18.14 6.06 -2.41
C LEU A 52 -18.60 7.18 -1.47
N ASN A 53 -17.67 8.00 -1.01
CA ASN A 53 -17.98 9.22 -0.26
C ASN A 53 -18.93 10.13 -1.08
N ASP A 54 -19.92 10.74 -0.40
CA ASP A 54 -20.97 11.53 -1.04
C ASP A 54 -20.43 12.76 -1.81
N ASP A 55 -19.38 13.41 -1.30
CA ASP A 55 -18.75 14.56 -1.96
C ASP A 55 -18.06 14.10 -3.26
N ILE A 56 -17.30 13.00 -3.21
CA ILE A 56 -16.65 12.42 -4.40
C ILE A 56 -17.71 11.97 -5.42
N ALA A 57 -18.78 11.30 -4.96
CA ALA A 57 -19.86 10.85 -5.83
C ALA A 57 -20.52 12.03 -6.57
N GLN A 58 -20.82 13.10 -5.84
CA GLN A 58 -21.38 14.33 -6.40
C GLN A 58 -20.43 14.96 -7.42
N ASN A 59 -19.14 15.11 -7.07
CA ASN A 59 -18.15 15.72 -7.95
C ASN A 59 -17.91 14.89 -9.22
N PHE A 60 -17.93 13.55 -9.12
CA PHE A 60 -17.82 12.68 -10.29
C PHE A 60 -19.03 12.81 -11.22
N TYR A 61 -20.26 12.88 -10.67
CA TYR A 61 -21.45 13.12 -11.49
C TYR A 61 -21.36 14.44 -12.26
N GLU A 62 -20.89 15.51 -11.61
CA GLU A 62 -20.67 16.81 -12.26
C GLU A 62 -19.56 16.76 -13.31
N HIS A 63 -18.49 16.00 -13.06
CA HIS A 63 -17.44 15.75 -14.03
C HIS A 63 -17.98 15.07 -15.30
N ILE A 64 -18.82 14.03 -15.14
CA ILE A 64 -19.44 13.34 -16.28
C ILE A 64 -20.28 14.30 -17.12
N LEU A 65 -21.04 15.20 -16.49
CA LEU A 65 -21.85 16.17 -17.21
C LEU A 65 -21.02 17.14 -18.06
N CYS A 66 -19.83 17.51 -17.56
CA CYS A 66 -18.90 18.46 -18.18
C CYS A 66 -17.90 17.81 -19.16
N SER A 67 -17.83 16.48 -19.21
CA SER A 67 -16.78 15.71 -19.91
C SER A 67 -16.71 15.97 -21.43
N GLN A 68 -17.81 16.38 -22.07
CA GLN A 68 -17.81 16.87 -23.46
C GLN A 68 -18.83 17.99 -23.64
N SER A 69 -18.35 19.22 -23.49
CA SER A 69 -18.98 20.40 -24.04
C SER A 69 -17.96 21.08 -24.95
N ARG A 70 -18.11 20.97 -26.27
CA ARG A 70 -18.16 22.23 -27.03
C ARG A 70 -19.33 22.97 -26.42
N CYS A 71 -19.09 23.79 -25.39
CA CYS A 71 -20.12 24.70 -24.92
C CYS A 71 -20.49 25.53 -26.15
N PRO A 72 -21.72 25.44 -26.67
CA PRO A 72 -22.22 26.56 -27.45
C PRO A 72 -22.16 27.74 -26.50
N SER A 73 -21.45 28.78 -26.89
CA SER A 73 -21.47 30.07 -26.23
C SER A 73 -22.92 30.39 -25.81
N ARG A 74 -23.16 30.59 -24.49
CA ARG A 74 -24.46 30.69 -23.77
C ARG A 74 -24.95 29.33 -23.27
N GLY A 75 -24.83 28.95 -22.00
CA GLY A 75 -25.24 29.68 -20.80
C GLY A 75 -26.33 28.84 -20.12
N TYR A 76 -26.14 28.52 -18.83
CA TYR A 76 -27.02 27.71 -17.95
C TYR A 76 -26.90 26.17 -18.03
N ILE A 77 -26.49 25.55 -16.92
CA ILE A 77 -26.81 24.16 -16.58
C ILE A 77 -28.10 24.23 -15.75
N PRO A 78 -29.27 23.73 -16.23
CA PRO A 78 -30.50 23.77 -15.46
C PRO A 78 -30.33 22.98 -14.16
N HIS A 79 -30.73 23.57 -13.04
CA HIS A 79 -30.57 22.96 -11.71
C HIS A 79 -31.47 21.74 -11.45
N HIS A 80 -32.33 21.32 -12.39
CA HIS A 80 -33.10 20.08 -12.33
C HIS A 80 -33.30 19.54 -13.76
N ASN A 81 -33.26 18.21 -13.93
CA ASN A 81 -33.45 17.43 -15.18
C ASN A 81 -32.26 17.27 -16.15
N VAL A 82 -31.01 17.56 -15.74
CA VAL A 82 -29.85 17.19 -16.58
C VAL A 82 -29.50 15.72 -16.37
N THR A 83 -29.65 14.93 -17.43
CA THR A 83 -29.38 13.50 -17.43
C THR A 83 -28.04 13.16 -18.11
N VAL A 84 -27.49 11.99 -17.77
CA VAL A 84 -26.24 11.46 -18.32
C VAL A 84 -26.57 10.43 -19.39
N SER A 85 -26.01 10.59 -20.59
CA SER A 85 -26.08 9.60 -21.68
C SER A 85 -24.98 8.53 -21.55
N HIS A 86 -25.21 7.37 -22.18
CA HIS A 86 -24.25 6.26 -22.20
C HIS A 86 -22.86 6.69 -22.70
N LEU A 87 -22.80 7.44 -23.80
CA LEU A 87 -21.53 7.93 -24.36
C LEU A 87 -20.74 8.77 -23.35
N LYS A 88 -21.38 9.75 -22.69
CA LYS A 88 -20.74 10.61 -21.69
C LYS A 88 -20.24 9.80 -20.49
N PHE A 89 -21.04 8.86 -20.01
CA PHE A 89 -20.68 7.98 -18.91
C PHE A 89 -19.48 7.09 -19.26
N SER A 90 -19.53 6.44 -20.41
CA SER A 90 -18.49 5.52 -20.88
C SER A 90 -17.16 6.23 -21.12
N ASP A 91 -17.18 7.38 -21.81
CA ASP A 91 -15.97 8.18 -22.08
C ASP A 91 -15.35 8.75 -20.78
N SER A 92 -16.18 9.16 -19.82
CA SER A 92 -15.71 9.64 -18.52
C SER A 92 -15.07 8.51 -17.70
N LEU A 93 -15.68 7.32 -17.67
CA LEU A 93 -15.10 6.15 -17.01
C LEU A 93 -13.81 5.69 -17.68
N ALA A 94 -13.74 5.74 -19.00
CA ALA A 94 -12.55 5.39 -19.77
C ALA A 94 -11.37 6.28 -19.39
N SER A 95 -11.61 7.60 -19.39
CA SER A 95 -10.61 8.60 -19.01
C SER A 95 -10.17 8.44 -17.55
N LEU A 96 -11.10 8.15 -16.65
CA LEU A 96 -10.83 7.96 -15.22
C LEU A 96 -9.98 6.72 -14.94
N LEU A 97 -10.36 5.57 -15.51
CA LEU A 97 -9.80 4.27 -15.14
C LEU A 97 -8.55 3.93 -15.97
N LYS A 98 -8.56 4.23 -17.26
CA LYS A 98 -7.54 3.80 -18.23
C LYS A 98 -6.93 4.95 -19.03
N GLY A 99 -7.36 6.20 -18.77
CA GLY A 99 -6.82 7.38 -19.42
C GLY A 99 -5.33 7.60 -19.14
N SER A 100 -4.76 8.47 -19.96
CA SER A 100 -3.43 9.03 -19.75
C SER A 100 -3.32 9.73 -18.38
N VAL A 101 -2.08 10.00 -17.95
CA VAL A 101 -1.82 10.72 -16.70
C VAL A 101 -2.46 12.11 -16.71
N GLU A 102 -2.50 12.79 -17.86
CA GLU A 102 -3.19 14.07 -18.04
C GLU A 102 -4.71 13.94 -17.83
N GLU A 103 -5.33 12.92 -18.44
CA GLU A 103 -6.77 12.66 -18.26
C GLU A 103 -7.11 12.30 -16.81
N LYS A 104 -6.27 11.49 -16.15
CA LYS A 104 -6.42 11.17 -14.73
C LYS A 104 -6.17 12.38 -13.84
N GLY A 105 -5.21 13.25 -14.15
CA GLY A 105 -4.94 14.51 -13.46
C GLY A 105 -6.15 15.44 -13.47
N LYS A 106 -6.75 15.63 -14.66
CA LYS A 106 -8.00 16.39 -14.83
C LYS A 106 -9.15 15.79 -14.03
N ALA A 107 -9.25 14.47 -13.99
CA ALA A 107 -10.28 13.79 -13.20
C ALA A 107 -10.06 14.00 -11.69
N VAL A 108 -8.84 13.83 -11.18
CA VAL A 108 -8.48 14.09 -9.77
C VAL A 108 -8.83 15.52 -9.37
N ILE A 109 -8.44 16.50 -10.18
CA ILE A 109 -8.77 17.92 -9.97
C ILE A 109 -10.29 18.16 -9.94
N ALA A 110 -11.03 17.50 -10.84
CA ALA A 110 -12.49 17.63 -10.89
C ALA A 110 -13.19 16.97 -9.69
N LEU A 111 -12.56 15.97 -9.07
CA LEU A 111 -13.08 15.27 -7.88
C LEU A 111 -12.81 16.04 -6.57
N CYS A 112 -11.82 16.94 -6.55
CA CYS A 112 -11.55 17.79 -5.40
C CYS A 112 -12.72 18.74 -5.10
N LYS A 113 -13.01 18.93 -3.81
CA LYS A 113 -14.02 19.90 -3.36
C LYS A 113 -13.61 21.32 -3.74
N ARG A 114 -14.48 22.01 -4.48
CA ARG A 114 -14.23 23.41 -4.86
C ARG A 114 -14.56 24.33 -3.69
N LYS A 115 -13.77 25.38 -3.49
CA LYS A 115 -14.21 26.54 -2.68
C LYS A 115 -15.49 27.06 -3.32
N THR A 116 -16.61 26.94 -2.60
CA THR A 116 -17.89 27.50 -3.04
C THR A 116 -17.72 29.01 -3.13
N ALA A 117 -17.69 29.54 -4.35
CA ALA A 117 -17.87 30.97 -4.53
C ALA A 117 -19.25 31.35 -3.95
N ALA A 118 -19.34 32.50 -3.26
CA ALA A 118 -20.58 33.01 -2.65
C ALA A 118 -21.74 33.18 -3.66
N LYS A 119 -21.45 33.06 -4.96
CA LYS A 119 -22.41 32.89 -6.05
C LYS A 119 -21.92 31.73 -6.95
N PRO A 120 -22.75 30.70 -7.24
CA PRO A 120 -22.40 29.71 -8.24
C PRO A 120 -22.23 30.41 -9.61
N PRO A 121 -21.07 30.26 -10.29
CA PRO A 121 -20.86 30.90 -11.59
C PRO A 121 -21.78 30.29 -12.65
N ALA A 122 -22.23 31.11 -13.61
CA ALA A 122 -23.15 30.72 -14.69
C ALA A 122 -22.59 29.66 -15.67
N THR A 123 -21.29 29.41 -15.56
CA THR A 123 -20.50 28.37 -16.23
C THR A 123 -19.53 27.84 -15.18
N ILE A 124 -19.31 26.52 -15.13
CA ILE A 124 -18.23 25.92 -14.35
C ILE A 124 -16.97 25.97 -15.22
N PRO A 125 -16.05 26.94 -15.04
CA PRO A 125 -14.74 26.83 -15.65
C PRO A 125 -14.03 25.59 -15.07
N ARG A 126 -13.27 24.88 -15.90
CA ARG A 126 -12.34 23.87 -15.38
C ARG A 126 -11.34 24.60 -14.48
N PRO A 127 -11.16 24.19 -13.21
CA PRO A 127 -10.21 24.85 -12.34
C PRO A 127 -8.80 24.57 -12.87
N GLU A 128 -8.06 25.64 -13.20
CA GLU A 128 -6.65 25.59 -13.65
C GLU A 128 -5.69 25.31 -12.47
N SER A 129 -6.17 25.52 -11.24
CA SER A 129 -5.47 25.21 -9.99
C SER A 129 -6.42 24.66 -8.93
N ILE A 130 -5.89 23.91 -7.97
CA ILE A 130 -6.59 23.43 -6.78
C ILE A 130 -5.81 23.77 -5.52
N GLN A 131 -6.51 23.90 -4.39
CA GLN A 131 -5.87 24.08 -3.09
C GLN A 131 -5.32 22.74 -2.60
N PHE A 132 -4.12 22.71 -2.02
CA PHE A 132 -3.51 21.49 -1.47
C PHE A 132 -4.45 20.79 -0.48
N GLU A 133 -5.11 21.54 0.40
CA GLU A 133 -6.12 21.02 1.35
C GLU A 133 -7.26 20.26 0.66
N ALA A 134 -7.69 20.70 -0.54
CA ALA A 134 -8.75 20.02 -1.29
C ALA A 134 -8.27 18.67 -1.88
N LEU A 135 -6.98 18.56 -2.22
CA LEU A 135 -6.36 17.30 -2.62
C LEU A 135 -6.20 16.38 -1.42
N LEU A 136 -5.73 16.89 -0.28
CA LEU A 136 -5.63 16.13 0.97
C LEU A 136 -6.99 15.55 1.37
N GLN A 137 -8.04 16.38 1.38
CA GLN A 137 -9.41 15.93 1.65
C GLN A 137 -9.87 14.83 0.67
N LEU A 138 -9.57 14.95 -0.62
CA LEU A 138 -9.91 13.92 -1.61
C LEU A 138 -9.22 12.59 -1.29
N VAL A 139 -7.93 12.61 -0.93
CA VAL A 139 -7.16 11.40 -0.58
C VAL A 139 -7.74 10.72 0.67
N GLU A 140 -8.11 11.51 1.68
CA GLU A 140 -8.76 11.01 2.90
C GLU A 140 -10.12 10.35 2.58
N GLN A 141 -10.97 11.03 1.81
CA GLN A 141 -12.29 10.52 1.39
C GLN A 141 -12.20 9.26 0.51
N LEU A 142 -11.18 9.17 -0.35
CA LEU A 142 -10.89 7.96 -1.13
C LEU A 142 -10.45 6.81 -0.23
N SER A 143 -9.64 7.09 0.79
CA SER A 143 -9.19 6.09 1.77
C SER A 143 -10.35 5.58 2.65
N GLU A 144 -11.29 6.46 3.03
CA GLU A 144 -12.55 6.06 3.68
C GLU A 144 -13.39 5.14 2.77
N SER A 145 -13.54 5.53 1.50
CA SER A 145 -14.26 4.74 0.50
C SER A 145 -13.61 3.37 0.29
N LEU A 146 -12.28 3.32 0.29
CA LEU A 146 -11.53 2.07 0.21
C LEU A 146 -11.83 1.16 1.40
N TRP A 147 -11.79 1.67 2.63
CA TRP A 147 -12.15 0.89 3.82
C TRP A 147 -13.59 0.38 3.75
N MET A 148 -14.53 1.23 3.36
CA MET A 148 -15.94 0.88 3.20
C MET A 148 -16.11 -0.32 2.25
N GLN A 149 -15.37 -0.33 1.14
CA GLN A 149 -15.42 -1.39 0.14
C GLN A 149 -14.61 -2.64 0.52
N MET A 150 -13.52 -2.51 1.27
CA MET A 150 -12.58 -3.60 1.54
C MET A 150 -12.77 -4.27 2.90
N SER A 151 -13.41 -3.64 3.88
CA SER A 151 -13.57 -4.17 5.25
C SER A 151 -14.06 -5.62 5.33
N ARG A 152 -15.05 -5.99 4.52
CA ARG A 152 -15.56 -7.38 4.43
C ARG A 152 -14.56 -8.33 3.79
N VAL A 153 -13.83 -7.89 2.77
CA VAL A 153 -12.82 -8.70 2.07
C VAL A 153 -11.61 -8.96 2.97
N VAL A 154 -11.19 -7.92 3.70
CA VAL A 154 -10.13 -7.98 4.71
C VAL A 154 -10.43 -9.06 5.74
N SER A 155 -11.65 -9.09 6.27
CA SER A 155 -12.07 -10.12 7.24
C SER A 155 -12.26 -11.50 6.60
N ASN A 156 -13.06 -11.60 5.54
CA ASN A 156 -13.50 -12.90 5.01
C ASN A 156 -12.44 -13.62 4.16
N HIS A 157 -11.59 -12.88 3.45
CA HIS A 157 -10.64 -13.46 2.49
C HIS A 157 -9.18 -13.33 2.94
N TYR A 158 -8.82 -12.19 3.53
CA TYR A 158 -7.47 -11.99 4.06
C TYR A 158 -7.34 -12.38 5.54
N ASN A 159 -8.45 -12.71 6.20
CA ASN A 159 -8.51 -13.23 7.55
C ASN A 159 -7.95 -12.26 8.62
N TRP A 160 -8.02 -10.96 8.34
CA TRP A 160 -7.57 -9.88 9.21
C TRP A 160 -8.73 -9.33 10.06
N SER A 161 -8.47 -9.06 11.34
CA SER A 161 -9.36 -8.22 12.17
C SER A 161 -8.70 -6.86 12.38
N LEU A 162 -9.06 -5.88 11.54
CA LEU A 162 -8.48 -4.53 11.54
C LEU A 162 -9.53 -3.48 11.87
N THR A 163 -9.09 -2.40 12.50
CA THR A 163 -9.85 -1.16 12.61
C THR A 163 -9.38 -0.16 11.56
N CYS A 164 -10.20 0.88 11.33
CA CYS A 164 -9.81 2.03 10.54
C CYS A 164 -10.23 3.28 11.29
N HIS A 165 -9.25 4.02 11.81
CA HIS A 165 -9.49 5.25 12.58
C HIS A 165 -9.32 6.47 11.69
N THR A 166 -10.06 7.54 11.97
CA THR A 166 -9.97 8.80 11.22
C THR A 166 -8.56 9.37 11.23
N ASP A 167 -7.86 9.30 12.37
CA ASP A 167 -6.48 9.79 12.46
C ASP A 167 -5.54 9.01 11.54
N SER A 168 -5.69 7.70 11.44
CA SER A 168 -4.89 6.85 10.54
C SER A 168 -5.15 7.16 9.06
N ILE A 169 -6.38 7.57 8.72
CA ILE A 169 -6.72 8.03 7.36
C ILE A 169 -6.02 9.36 7.04
N LYS A 170 -6.04 10.32 7.98
CA LYS A 170 -5.33 11.60 7.83
C LYS A 170 -3.82 11.42 7.72
N GLN A 171 -3.26 10.49 8.50
CA GLN A 171 -1.85 10.12 8.42
C GLN A 171 -1.50 9.54 7.05
N LEU A 172 -2.34 8.65 6.52
CA LEU A 172 -2.16 8.10 5.17
C LEU A 172 -2.25 9.20 4.12
N GLY A 173 -3.22 10.10 4.23
CA GLY A 173 -3.36 11.26 3.33
C GLY A 173 -2.11 12.15 3.32
N THR A 174 -1.58 12.47 4.50
CA THR A 174 -0.35 13.25 4.65
C THR A 174 0.85 12.55 4.02
N ALA A 175 1.02 11.25 4.28
CA ALA A 175 2.13 10.46 3.72
C ALA A 175 2.06 10.33 2.19
N LEU A 176 0.86 10.22 1.61
CA LEU A 176 0.67 10.16 0.16
C LEU A 176 0.97 11.49 -0.56
N LEU A 177 0.93 12.60 0.18
CA LEU A 177 1.17 13.95 -0.33
C LEU A 177 2.50 14.56 0.15
N GLU A 178 3.35 13.79 0.83
CA GLU A 178 4.62 14.29 1.40
C GLU A 178 5.51 14.94 0.32
N ASP A 179 5.65 14.30 -0.85
CA ASP A 179 6.45 14.83 -1.97
C ASP A 179 6.01 16.24 -2.43
N LEU A 180 4.70 16.49 -2.45
CA LEU A 180 4.12 17.79 -2.83
C LEU A 180 4.35 18.84 -1.74
N SER A 181 4.20 18.45 -0.47
CA SER A 181 4.45 19.32 0.67
C SER A 181 5.93 19.72 0.77
N VAL A 182 6.85 18.75 0.64
CA VAL A 182 8.30 18.98 0.71
C VAL A 182 8.78 19.93 -0.38
N SER A 183 8.29 19.76 -1.61
CA SER A 183 8.64 20.62 -2.75
C SER A 183 8.17 22.07 -2.55
N ASN A 184 7.18 22.29 -1.69
CA ASN A 184 6.55 23.59 -1.43
C ASN A 184 6.85 24.16 -0.04
N LYS A 185 7.84 23.61 0.70
CA LYS A 185 8.22 24.03 2.07
C LYS A 185 8.55 25.53 2.26
N ASN A 186 8.74 26.28 1.18
CA ASN A 186 8.90 27.74 1.23
C ASN A 186 7.56 28.49 1.41
N ARG A 187 6.43 27.77 1.48
CA ARG A 187 5.09 28.31 1.74
C ARG A 187 4.70 27.84 3.13
N ASP A 188 4.67 28.76 4.10
CA ASP A 188 4.58 28.48 5.55
C ASP A 188 3.24 27.84 6.03
N SER A 189 2.40 27.34 5.12
CA SER A 189 1.13 26.67 5.44
C SER A 189 0.72 25.65 4.37
N ASN A 190 -0.16 24.71 4.73
CA ASN A 190 -0.86 23.83 3.78
C ASN A 190 -1.84 24.61 2.86
N GLU A 191 -1.84 25.95 2.91
CA GLU A 191 -2.70 26.83 2.13
C GLU A 191 -1.97 27.32 0.87
N PHE A 192 -1.58 26.38 0.01
CA PHE A 192 -1.02 26.71 -1.29
C PHE A 192 -1.80 26.09 -2.43
N GLU A 193 -1.70 26.72 -3.61
CA GLU A 193 -2.31 26.21 -4.83
C GLU A 193 -1.34 25.31 -5.60
N LEU A 194 -1.92 24.27 -6.19
CA LEU A 194 -1.32 23.31 -7.09
C LEU A 194 -1.87 23.55 -8.49
N SER A 195 -0.98 23.71 -9.46
CA SER A 195 -1.31 23.69 -10.88
C SER A 195 -1.63 22.27 -11.37
N GLU A 196 -2.29 22.17 -12.53
CA GLU A 196 -2.56 20.90 -13.20
C GLU A 196 -1.28 20.07 -13.41
N THR A 197 -0.21 20.70 -13.87
CA THR A 197 1.08 20.05 -14.11
C THR A 197 1.71 19.50 -12.82
N GLU A 198 1.58 20.20 -11.68
CA GLU A 198 2.09 19.69 -10.40
C GLU A 198 1.33 18.43 -9.95
N VAL A 199 0.01 18.40 -10.15
CA VAL A 199 -0.82 17.22 -9.88
C VAL A 199 -0.43 16.06 -10.78
N GLU A 200 -0.21 16.30 -12.07
CA GLU A 200 0.23 15.27 -13.03
C GLU A 200 1.61 14.69 -12.66
N ILE A 201 2.57 15.54 -12.33
CA ILE A 201 3.92 15.12 -11.90
C ILE A 201 3.84 14.29 -10.61
N TRP A 202 3.01 14.71 -9.65
CA TRP A 202 2.78 13.93 -8.44
C TRP A 202 2.11 12.59 -8.75
N LEU A 203 1.10 12.56 -9.62
CA LEU A 203 0.43 11.32 -10.02
C LEU A 203 1.40 10.31 -10.64
N LEU A 204 2.46 10.73 -11.34
CA LEU A 204 3.50 9.83 -11.86
C LEU A 204 4.28 9.12 -10.75
N LYS A 205 4.47 9.77 -9.60
CA LYS A 205 5.23 9.25 -8.46
C LYS A 205 4.36 8.54 -7.43
N ALA A 206 3.11 8.96 -7.27
CA ALA A 206 2.20 8.51 -6.22
C ALA A 206 1.56 7.14 -6.52
N SER A 207 2.38 6.08 -6.57
CA SER A 207 1.93 4.72 -6.89
C SER A 207 0.85 4.19 -5.95
N LEU A 208 0.96 4.43 -4.64
CA LEU A 208 -0.06 3.99 -3.69
C LEU A 208 -1.38 4.74 -3.87
N PHE A 209 -1.34 6.06 -4.08
CA PHE A 209 -2.54 6.83 -4.39
C PHE A 209 -3.25 6.28 -5.64
N ARG A 210 -2.51 6.02 -6.74
CA ARG A 210 -3.09 5.44 -7.95
C ARG A 210 -3.75 4.10 -7.68
N LYS A 211 -3.13 3.22 -6.88
CA LYS A 211 -3.73 1.92 -6.51
C LYS A 211 -5.00 2.08 -5.68
N ILE A 212 -5.02 3.01 -4.73
CA ILE A 212 -6.22 3.34 -3.94
C ILE A 212 -7.31 3.85 -4.88
N PHE A 213 -6.99 4.83 -5.73
CA PHE A 213 -7.90 5.43 -6.68
C PHE A 213 -8.52 4.41 -7.64
N ASP A 214 -7.68 3.61 -8.31
CA ASP A 214 -8.11 2.59 -9.24
C ASP A 214 -8.97 1.53 -8.52
N THR A 215 -8.52 1.01 -7.36
CA THR A 215 -9.28 0.02 -6.57
C THR A 215 -10.67 0.55 -6.20
N VAL A 216 -10.75 1.80 -5.70
CA VAL A 216 -12.01 2.43 -5.30
C VAL A 216 -12.98 2.54 -6.47
N PHE A 217 -12.52 3.05 -7.61
CA PHE A 217 -13.41 3.28 -8.76
C PHE A 217 -13.77 1.99 -9.50
N PHE A 218 -12.82 1.09 -9.73
CA PHE A 218 -13.12 -0.22 -10.35
C PHE A 218 -14.14 -1.00 -9.52
N LYS A 219 -14.00 -1.01 -8.19
CA LYS A 219 -14.93 -1.73 -7.30
C LYS A 219 -16.28 -1.03 -7.14
N CYS A 220 -16.29 0.30 -7.07
CA CYS A 220 -17.54 1.08 -7.01
C CYS A 220 -18.47 0.77 -8.21
N PHE A 221 -17.87 0.60 -9.39
CA PHE A 221 -18.58 0.29 -10.63
C PHE A 221 -18.70 -1.21 -10.94
N ASN A 222 -18.34 -2.10 -10.00
CA ASN A 222 -18.36 -3.57 -10.17
C ASN A 222 -17.59 -4.07 -11.39
N LEU A 223 -16.56 -3.34 -11.82
CA LEU A 223 -15.69 -3.73 -12.93
C LEU A 223 -14.63 -4.75 -12.49
N ILE A 224 -14.39 -4.83 -11.18
CA ILE A 224 -13.62 -5.89 -10.52
C ILE A 224 -14.46 -6.54 -9.42
N THR A 225 -14.19 -7.81 -9.14
CA THR A 225 -14.81 -8.57 -8.05
C THR A 225 -13.82 -8.82 -6.89
N ASP A 226 -14.33 -9.26 -5.74
CA ASP A 226 -13.50 -9.67 -4.61
C ASP A 226 -12.56 -10.83 -4.98
N PHE A 227 -12.98 -11.69 -5.91
CA PHE A 227 -12.13 -12.75 -6.46
C PHE A 227 -10.95 -12.16 -7.24
N ASN A 228 -11.18 -11.16 -8.08
CA ASN A 228 -10.11 -10.48 -8.83
C ASN A 228 -9.09 -9.77 -7.91
N ILE A 229 -9.50 -9.38 -6.70
CA ILE A 229 -8.61 -8.74 -5.71
C ILE A 229 -7.79 -9.79 -4.95
N THR A 230 -8.36 -10.97 -4.71
CA THR A 230 -7.80 -11.98 -3.78
C THR A 230 -7.00 -13.09 -4.46
N ASP A 231 -7.15 -13.25 -5.77
CA ASP A 231 -6.42 -14.20 -6.59
C ASP A 231 -5.53 -13.45 -7.61
N ALA A 232 -4.24 -13.35 -7.30
CA ALA A 232 -3.25 -12.73 -8.17
C ALA A 232 -3.16 -13.40 -9.55
N SER A 233 -3.60 -14.67 -9.67
CA SER A 233 -3.61 -15.41 -10.94
C SER A 233 -4.81 -15.08 -11.83
N ALA A 234 -5.86 -14.43 -11.29
CA ALA A 234 -7.13 -14.21 -11.99
C ALA A 234 -7.11 -13.07 -13.03
N SER A 235 -6.09 -12.21 -13.05
CA SER A 235 -5.77 -11.31 -14.17
C SER A 235 -4.40 -10.64 -13.97
N SER A 236 -3.36 -11.11 -14.66
CA SER A 236 -2.01 -10.53 -14.62
C SER A 236 -1.95 -9.04 -14.97
N VAL A 237 -2.97 -8.53 -15.68
CA VAL A 237 -3.06 -7.12 -16.10
C VAL A 237 -3.48 -6.18 -14.96
N LEU A 238 -4.35 -6.64 -14.05
CA LEU A 238 -4.89 -5.81 -12.96
C LEU A 238 -4.08 -5.93 -11.66
N GLU A 239 -3.23 -6.97 -11.55
CA GLU A 239 -2.44 -7.26 -10.36
C GLU A 239 -1.54 -6.07 -9.94
N HIS A 240 -1.02 -5.31 -10.90
CA HIS A 240 -0.18 -4.15 -10.63
C HIS A 240 -0.98 -2.87 -10.32
N GLN A 241 -2.28 -2.85 -10.61
CA GLN A 241 -3.15 -1.69 -10.47
C GLN A 241 -3.92 -1.68 -9.14
N LEU A 242 -4.13 -2.84 -8.52
CA LEU A 242 -4.96 -2.98 -7.34
C LEU A 242 -4.17 -3.10 -6.04
N ILE A 243 -4.85 -2.84 -4.92
CA ILE A 243 -4.32 -3.07 -3.57
C ILE A 243 -4.38 -4.56 -3.27
N GLN A 244 -3.23 -5.12 -2.89
CA GLN A 244 -3.10 -6.48 -2.38
C GLN A 244 -2.66 -6.42 -0.93
N LEU A 245 -3.23 -7.29 -0.11
CA LEU A 245 -2.93 -7.42 1.30
C LEU A 245 -2.45 -8.84 1.59
N PRO A 246 -1.59 -9.04 2.60
CA PRO A 246 -1.20 -10.37 3.01
C PRO A 246 -2.38 -11.12 3.64
N ARG A 247 -2.47 -12.44 3.40
CA ARG A 247 -3.40 -13.29 4.14
C ARG A 247 -2.82 -13.65 5.51
N VAL A 248 -3.64 -13.59 6.56
CA VAL A 248 -3.21 -13.99 7.91
C VAL A 248 -3.56 -15.44 8.21
N THR A 249 -2.62 -16.14 8.83
CA THR A 249 -2.85 -17.49 9.36
C THR A 249 -2.43 -17.61 10.82
N GLY A 250 -3.10 -18.50 11.56
CA GLY A 250 -2.71 -18.89 12.91
C GLY A 250 -3.09 -17.91 14.02
N VAL A 251 -4.01 -16.97 13.77
CA VAL A 251 -4.41 -15.95 14.74
C VAL A 251 -5.84 -16.19 15.23
N ASN A 252 -6.03 -16.18 16.55
CA ASN A 252 -7.35 -16.14 17.17
C ASN A 252 -7.70 -14.70 17.58
N TRP A 253 -8.43 -14.01 16.72
CA TRP A 253 -8.80 -12.60 16.89
C TRP A 253 -9.65 -12.33 18.14
N ASN A 254 -10.33 -13.33 18.71
CA ASN A 254 -11.08 -13.15 19.95
C ASN A 254 -10.18 -12.92 21.18
N LYS A 255 -8.89 -13.24 21.07
CA LYS A 255 -7.90 -13.09 22.14
C LYS A 255 -6.86 -12.01 21.84
N PHE A 256 -6.87 -11.46 20.61
CA PHE A 256 -5.78 -10.65 20.09
C PHE A 256 -6.30 -9.50 19.25
N ASN A 257 -5.86 -8.29 19.59
CA ASN A 257 -6.02 -7.10 18.76
C ASN A 257 -4.64 -6.62 18.33
N THR A 258 -4.42 -6.59 17.02
CA THR A 258 -3.16 -6.16 16.44
C THR A 258 -2.91 -4.65 16.65
N LEU A 259 -1.64 -4.26 16.66
CA LEU A 259 -1.17 -2.88 16.61
C LEU A 259 -1.38 -2.23 15.24
N LEU A 260 -1.63 -3.01 14.20
CA LEU A 260 -1.91 -2.54 12.84
C LEU A 260 -3.37 -2.13 12.68
N ASP A 261 -3.58 -0.99 12.05
CA ASP A 261 -4.87 -0.63 11.45
C ASP A 261 -4.82 -0.83 9.93
N PHE A 262 -5.97 -0.65 9.28
CA PHE A 262 -6.11 -0.84 7.84
C PHE A 262 -5.17 0.08 7.04
N SER A 263 -5.09 1.37 7.38
CA SER A 263 -4.23 2.34 6.69
C SER A 263 -2.75 1.96 6.79
N SER A 264 -2.32 1.57 7.99
CA SER A 264 -0.94 1.13 8.28
C SER A 264 -0.59 -0.12 7.48
N LEU A 265 -1.49 -1.11 7.44
CA LEU A 265 -1.26 -2.33 6.67
C LEU A 265 -1.21 -2.06 5.16
N VAL A 266 -2.11 -1.23 4.62
CA VAL A 266 -2.10 -0.83 3.21
C VAL A 266 -0.79 -0.13 2.85
N TYR A 267 -0.34 0.80 3.70
CA TYR A 267 0.90 1.53 3.51
C TYR A 267 2.12 0.59 3.57
N LEU A 268 2.24 -0.23 4.61
CA LEU A 268 3.35 -1.19 4.74
C LEU A 268 3.39 -2.20 3.59
N SER A 269 2.24 -2.79 3.23
CA SER A 269 2.15 -3.78 2.16
C SER A 269 2.56 -3.20 0.80
N HIS A 270 2.33 -1.89 0.59
CA HIS A 270 2.79 -1.21 -0.62
C HIS A 270 4.31 -1.08 -0.71
N HIS A 271 4.97 -0.92 0.43
CA HIS A 271 6.42 -0.75 0.52
C HIS A 271 7.19 -2.06 0.66
N LEU A 272 6.50 -3.20 0.63
CA LEU A 272 7.09 -4.53 0.69
C LEU A 272 7.20 -5.15 -0.70
N PRO A 273 8.25 -5.95 -0.98
CA PRO A 273 8.29 -6.83 -2.15
C PRO A 273 7.07 -7.74 -2.18
N LYS A 274 6.51 -7.98 -3.38
CA LYS A 274 5.27 -8.75 -3.57
C LYS A 274 5.37 -10.15 -2.94
N GLU A 275 6.56 -10.75 -3.00
CA GLU A 275 6.86 -12.08 -2.50
C GLU A 275 6.68 -12.19 -0.97
N LEU A 276 6.83 -11.07 -0.25
CA LEU A 276 6.66 -10.97 1.20
C LEU A 276 5.24 -10.51 1.61
N CYS A 277 4.42 -10.11 0.64
CA CYS A 277 3.04 -9.67 0.84
C CYS A 277 2.01 -10.80 0.67
N VAL A 278 2.45 -12.06 0.62
CA VAL A 278 1.54 -13.19 0.37
C VAL A 278 0.85 -13.67 1.64
N LYS A 279 1.64 -14.00 2.67
CA LYS A 279 1.13 -14.65 3.88
C LYS A 279 1.87 -14.14 5.12
N TRP A 280 1.10 -13.71 6.12
CA TRP A 280 1.61 -13.25 7.39
C TRP A 280 1.18 -14.20 8.52
N THR A 281 2.11 -14.53 9.40
CA THR A 281 1.86 -15.39 10.57
C THR A 281 2.35 -14.70 11.83
N LEU A 282 1.49 -14.59 12.84
CA LEU A 282 1.89 -14.01 14.13
C LEU A 282 2.88 -14.96 14.82
N LEU A 283 4.13 -14.52 15.00
CA LEU A 283 5.14 -15.26 15.75
C LEU A 283 5.06 -14.93 17.23
N PHE A 284 4.98 -13.63 17.55
CA PHE A 284 5.01 -13.16 18.93
C PHE A 284 4.11 -11.93 19.09
N SER A 285 3.53 -11.82 20.28
CA SER A 285 2.84 -10.62 20.76
C SER A 285 3.00 -10.57 22.26
N SER A 286 3.48 -9.45 22.79
CA SER A 286 3.66 -9.29 24.24
C SER A 286 2.33 -9.36 25.01
N ARG A 287 1.21 -8.99 24.37
CA ARG A 287 -0.15 -9.08 24.93
C ARG A 287 -0.67 -10.51 25.07
N LEU A 288 -0.18 -11.43 24.22
CA LEU A 288 -0.60 -12.84 24.23
C LEU A 288 0.39 -13.73 24.96
N HIS A 289 1.68 -13.50 24.75
CA HIS A 289 2.73 -14.39 25.17
C HIS A 289 3.40 -13.90 26.46
N GLY A 290 3.30 -12.62 26.80
CA GLY A 290 3.89 -12.02 28.00
C GLY A 290 5.10 -11.13 27.69
N ASN A 291 5.64 -10.50 28.74
CA ASN A 291 6.73 -9.53 28.64
C ASN A 291 8.07 -10.17 29.03
N SER A 292 8.61 -11.03 28.18
CA SER A 292 9.91 -11.68 28.41
C SER A 292 10.74 -11.73 27.13
N PHE A 293 11.97 -11.20 27.19
CA PHE A 293 12.90 -11.25 26.07
C PHE A 293 13.32 -12.68 25.69
N SER A 294 13.55 -13.55 26.68
CA SER A 294 13.83 -14.98 26.45
C SER A 294 12.68 -15.67 25.71
N GLN A 295 11.45 -15.29 26.01
CA GLN A 295 10.27 -15.79 25.31
C GLN A 295 10.17 -15.22 23.91
N LEU A 296 10.40 -13.91 23.70
CA LEU A 296 10.48 -13.34 22.36
C LEU A 296 11.47 -14.14 21.49
N ILE A 297 12.70 -14.35 21.99
CA ILE A 297 13.74 -15.09 21.28
C ILE A 297 13.23 -16.48 20.88
N SER A 298 12.58 -17.23 21.77
CA SER A 298 12.12 -18.59 21.47
C SER A 298 11.07 -18.65 20.36
N TYR A 299 10.33 -17.56 20.12
CA TYR A 299 9.34 -17.45 19.03
C TYR A 299 9.93 -16.96 17.70
N ILE A 300 11.00 -16.16 17.71
CA ILE A 300 11.49 -15.47 16.49
C ILE A 300 12.81 -16.01 15.94
N LEU A 301 13.56 -16.77 16.75
CA LEU A 301 14.84 -17.35 16.34
C LEU A 301 14.64 -18.27 15.14
N ASN A 302 15.40 -18.05 14.06
CA ASN A 302 15.30 -18.84 12.82
C ASN A 302 13.91 -18.80 12.12
N LYS A 303 13.15 -17.69 12.25
CA LYS A 303 11.78 -17.55 11.69
C LYS A 303 11.58 -16.33 10.74
N GLY A 304 12.65 -15.84 10.12
CA GLY A 304 12.58 -14.70 9.18
C GLY A 304 12.17 -15.07 7.75
N PRO A 305 11.93 -14.07 6.89
CA PRO A 305 11.85 -12.63 7.17
C PRO A 305 10.69 -12.24 8.11
N THR A 306 10.82 -11.13 8.84
CA THR A 306 9.83 -10.69 9.85
C THR A 306 9.50 -9.18 9.79
N VAL A 307 8.32 -8.81 10.27
CA VAL A 307 7.93 -7.43 10.63
C VAL A 307 7.86 -7.35 12.15
N LEU A 308 8.76 -6.58 12.75
CA LEU A 308 8.74 -6.20 14.16
C LEU A 308 7.97 -4.88 14.31
N ILE A 309 6.92 -4.87 15.13
CA ILE A 309 6.10 -3.70 15.42
C ILE A 309 6.15 -3.44 16.92
N ILE A 310 6.42 -2.20 17.30
CA ILE A 310 6.53 -1.73 18.67
C ILE A 310 5.56 -0.56 18.85
N GLN A 311 4.82 -0.58 19.94
CA GLN A 311 4.11 0.57 20.48
C GLN A 311 4.79 1.01 21.77
N ASP A 312 5.13 2.30 21.87
CA ASP A 312 5.61 2.88 23.13
C ASP A 312 4.46 3.41 24.00
N LYS A 313 4.77 3.78 25.25
CA LYS A 313 3.77 4.34 26.19
C LYS A 313 3.22 5.70 25.76
N ASP A 314 3.92 6.42 24.88
CA ASP A 314 3.46 7.66 24.23
C ASP A 314 2.62 7.39 22.97
N LYS A 315 2.23 6.13 22.74
CA LYS A 315 1.37 5.66 21.66
C LYS A 315 1.94 5.84 20.26
N HIS A 316 3.23 6.08 20.12
CA HIS A 316 3.91 5.96 18.84
C HIS A 316 3.97 4.49 18.46
N CYS A 317 3.78 4.21 17.17
CA CYS A 317 3.81 2.85 16.63
C CYS A 317 4.81 2.84 15.49
N PHE A 318 5.83 2.00 15.58
CA PHE A 318 6.96 1.98 14.67
C PHE A 318 7.63 0.61 14.68
N GLY A 319 8.64 0.40 13.85
CA GLY A 319 9.26 -0.91 13.81
C GLY A 319 10.27 -1.09 12.69
N GLY A 320 10.55 -2.35 12.39
CA GLY A 320 11.50 -2.74 11.38
C GLY A 320 11.06 -4.00 10.62
N ILE A 321 11.45 -4.05 9.36
CA ILE A 321 11.26 -5.19 8.47
C ILE A 321 12.63 -5.84 8.29
N THR A 322 12.70 -7.14 8.52
CA THR A 322 13.91 -7.94 8.37
C THR A 322 13.85 -8.76 7.10
N ASN A 323 15.00 -8.89 6.43
CA ASN A 323 15.11 -9.72 5.24
C ASN A 323 15.52 -11.17 5.55
N CYS A 324 16.13 -11.40 6.72
CA CYS A 324 16.60 -12.70 7.14
C CYS A 324 16.10 -13.05 8.55
N SER A 325 16.33 -14.30 8.94
CA SER A 325 16.07 -14.80 10.29
C SER A 325 16.89 -14.09 11.36
N TRP A 326 16.27 -13.89 12.53
CA TRP A 326 16.98 -13.46 13.74
C TRP A 326 17.92 -14.56 14.22
N GLN A 327 19.15 -14.16 14.57
CA GLN A 327 20.24 -15.00 15.08
C GLN A 327 20.82 -14.38 16.36
N LEU A 328 21.10 -15.21 17.37
CA LEU A 328 21.83 -14.78 18.56
C LEU A 328 23.32 -14.66 18.21
N ARG A 329 23.78 -13.43 18.01
CA ARG A 329 25.17 -13.13 17.66
C ARG A 329 25.55 -11.72 18.14
N PRO A 330 26.70 -11.55 18.81
CA PRO A 330 27.16 -10.25 19.29
C PRO A 330 27.78 -9.39 18.17
N LYS A 331 27.19 -9.40 16.96
CA LYS A 331 27.64 -8.67 15.76
C LYS A 331 26.47 -8.33 14.86
N PHE A 332 26.55 -7.19 14.17
CA PHE A 332 25.55 -6.79 13.17
C PHE A 332 25.43 -7.76 11.99
N TYR A 333 24.25 -7.77 11.35
CA TYR A 333 23.87 -8.65 10.23
C TYR A 333 22.66 -8.17 9.47
N GLY A 334 22.24 -8.92 8.45
CA GLY A 334 21.13 -8.59 7.55
C GLY A 334 21.62 -8.15 6.17
N SER A 335 20.71 -7.65 5.34
CA SER A 335 21.01 -7.06 4.03
C SER A 335 20.42 -5.66 3.89
N HIS A 336 20.67 -5.05 2.72
CA HIS A 336 20.07 -3.79 2.29
C HIS A 336 18.54 -3.86 2.09
N ASP A 337 17.93 -5.04 2.19
CA ASP A 337 16.49 -5.23 2.10
C ASP A 337 15.78 -4.98 3.45
N CYS A 338 16.54 -4.89 4.55
CA CYS A 338 16.03 -4.45 5.85
C CYS A 338 15.57 -3.00 5.79
N ARG A 339 14.54 -2.65 6.57
CA ARG A 339 13.94 -1.31 6.56
C ARG A 339 13.47 -0.96 7.97
N LEU A 340 13.50 0.33 8.31
CA LEU A 340 12.74 0.85 9.45
C LEU A 340 11.45 1.49 8.95
N PHE A 341 10.43 1.57 9.80
CA PHE A 341 9.20 2.28 9.49
C PHE A 341 8.61 2.95 10.73
N SER A 342 7.80 3.98 10.50
CA SER A 342 6.89 4.59 11.47
C SER A 342 5.46 4.46 10.97
N LEU A 343 4.52 4.19 11.87
CA LEU A 343 3.08 4.06 11.59
C LEU A 343 2.28 5.17 12.25
N ARG A 344 2.59 5.48 13.50
CA ARG A 344 1.95 6.56 14.26
C ARG A 344 3.00 7.37 15.02
N PRO A 345 2.86 8.71 15.08
CA PRO A 345 1.80 9.52 14.48
C PRO A 345 2.02 9.82 12.99
N ASN A 346 3.19 9.49 12.42
CA ASN A 346 3.50 9.74 11.01
C ASN A 346 3.88 8.45 10.32
N LEU A 347 3.26 8.18 9.16
CA LEU A 347 3.63 7.06 8.30
C LEU A 347 4.93 7.37 7.57
N GLY A 348 5.86 6.43 7.57
CA GLY A 348 7.14 6.56 6.85
C GLY A 348 7.87 5.23 6.75
N VAL A 349 8.58 5.02 5.64
CA VAL A 349 9.47 3.86 5.44
C VAL A 349 10.87 4.36 5.11
N TYR A 350 11.86 3.83 5.82
CA TYR A 350 13.24 4.29 5.80
C TYR A 350 14.15 3.15 5.33
N LEU A 351 14.70 3.32 4.13
CA LEU A 351 15.61 2.38 3.50
C LEU A 351 17.05 2.60 3.98
N PRO A 352 17.93 1.59 3.89
CA PRO A 352 19.32 1.77 4.21
C PRO A 352 20.00 2.87 3.40
N SER A 353 20.84 3.67 4.05
CA SER A 353 21.55 4.82 3.48
C SER A 353 22.75 4.45 2.62
N GLY A 354 23.23 3.20 2.74
CA GLY A 354 24.50 2.74 2.16
C GLY A 354 25.75 3.15 2.94
N TYR A 355 25.62 3.83 4.08
CA TYR A 355 26.77 4.29 4.88
C TYR A 355 27.49 3.18 5.64
N ASN A 356 26.75 2.16 6.11
CA ASN A 356 27.29 0.98 6.80
C ASN A 356 26.35 -0.23 6.61
N ASP A 357 26.75 -1.37 7.16
CA ASP A 357 26.04 -2.65 7.10
C ASP A 357 25.42 -3.08 8.45
N HIS A 358 25.14 -2.11 9.33
CA HIS A 358 24.62 -2.35 10.68
C HIS A 358 23.09 -2.59 10.73
N PHE A 359 22.57 -3.48 9.87
CA PHE A 359 21.12 -3.56 9.63
C PHE A 359 20.33 -4.12 10.82
N MET A 360 20.78 -5.25 11.38
CA MET A 360 20.12 -6.00 12.46
C MET A 360 21.14 -6.43 13.51
N TYR A 361 20.67 -6.56 14.74
CA TYR A 361 21.45 -7.01 15.88
C TYR A 361 20.54 -7.75 16.86
N MET A 362 20.99 -8.90 17.39
CA MET A 362 20.30 -9.59 18.47
C MET A 362 21.30 -10.36 19.32
N ASN A 363 21.29 -10.12 20.62
CA ASN A 363 22.25 -10.70 21.55
C ASN A 363 21.61 -10.92 22.93
N GLN A 364 22.15 -11.85 23.71
CA GLN A 364 21.68 -12.16 25.06
C GLN A 364 22.84 -12.69 25.92
N GLY A 365 22.83 -12.35 27.22
CA GLY A 365 23.72 -12.94 28.22
C GLY A 365 25.21 -12.58 28.09
N GLN A 366 25.54 -11.49 27.39
CA GLN A 366 26.91 -10.97 27.33
C GLN A 366 27.13 -9.89 28.40
N GLN A 367 28.36 -9.77 28.92
CA GLN A 367 28.70 -8.81 29.98
C GLN A 367 29.10 -7.44 29.44
N THR A 368 29.76 -7.39 28.27
CA THR A 368 30.42 -6.18 27.75
C THR A 368 29.74 -5.61 26.52
N ILE A 369 28.79 -6.33 25.93
CA ILE A 369 28.12 -5.97 24.69
C ILE A 369 26.60 -5.93 24.97
N PRO A 370 25.84 -4.97 24.43
CA PRO A 370 24.40 -4.86 24.65
C PRO A 370 23.65 -6.18 24.43
N ASN A 371 22.73 -6.49 25.35
CA ASN A 371 21.79 -7.61 25.22
C ASN A 371 20.40 -7.05 24.91
N GLY A 372 19.76 -7.60 23.89
CA GLY A 372 18.54 -7.04 23.34
C GLY A 372 18.48 -7.26 21.83
N ILE A 373 17.56 -6.55 21.19
CA ILE A 373 17.32 -6.58 19.75
C ILE A 373 17.36 -5.16 19.20
N GLY A 374 18.03 -4.97 18.07
CA GLY A 374 18.22 -3.65 17.50
C GLY A 374 18.38 -3.65 16.00
N MET A 375 18.15 -2.49 15.41
CA MET A 375 18.31 -2.24 13.97
C MET A 375 18.90 -0.85 13.74
N GLY A 376 19.99 -0.81 12.96
CA GLY A 376 20.60 0.43 12.48
C GLY A 376 21.37 1.21 13.52
N GLY A 377 22.34 2.02 13.10
CA GLY A 377 23.17 2.85 13.96
C GLY A 377 24.45 2.15 14.35
N GLN A 378 24.76 2.11 15.65
CA GLN A 378 25.92 1.42 16.23
C GLN A 378 25.58 0.91 17.64
N LEU A 379 26.45 0.10 18.23
CA LEU A 379 26.25 -0.37 19.61
C LEU A 379 25.97 0.80 20.56
N HIS A 380 24.97 0.64 21.44
CA HIS A 380 24.44 1.66 22.35
C HIS A 380 23.77 2.89 21.71
N TYR A 381 23.81 3.02 20.38
CA TYR A 381 23.22 4.14 19.63
C TYR A 381 22.49 3.61 18.39
N PHE A 382 21.42 2.87 18.64
CA PHE A 382 20.65 2.23 17.58
C PHE A 382 19.51 3.13 17.09
N GLY A 383 19.18 3.04 15.80
CA GLY A 383 17.97 3.68 15.25
C GLY A 383 16.68 3.10 15.85
N LEU A 384 16.71 1.81 16.17
CA LEU A 384 15.68 1.09 16.92
C LEU A 384 16.35 0.08 17.88
N TRP A 385 15.99 0.11 19.15
CA TRP A 385 16.50 -0.81 20.18
C TRP A 385 15.41 -1.19 21.17
N ILE A 386 15.41 -2.47 21.57
CA ILE A 386 14.68 -2.99 22.72
C ILE A 386 15.68 -3.75 23.59
N ASP A 387 15.74 -3.38 24.86
CA ASP A 387 16.63 -3.96 25.86
C ASP A 387 16.19 -5.37 26.29
N GLU A 388 17.11 -6.19 26.80
CA GLU A 388 16.79 -7.53 27.29
C GLU A 388 15.83 -7.55 28.49
N SER A 389 15.72 -6.44 29.23
CA SER A 389 14.69 -6.25 30.26
C SER A 389 13.27 -6.26 29.69
N PHE A 390 13.13 -6.03 28.37
CA PHE A 390 11.88 -6.02 27.63
C PHE A 390 10.87 -4.93 28.02
N ASP A 391 11.27 -3.99 28.89
CA ASP A 391 10.44 -2.85 29.32
C ASP A 391 10.89 -1.53 28.67
N THR A 392 12.18 -1.41 28.32
CA THR A 392 12.77 -0.19 27.80
C THR A 392 13.42 -0.39 26.43
N GLY A 393 13.54 0.72 25.70
CA GLY A 393 14.18 0.78 24.39
C GLY A 393 14.62 2.20 24.06
N HIS A 394 15.31 2.36 22.94
CA HIS A 394 15.67 3.69 22.44
C HIS A 394 15.58 3.79 20.92
N SER A 395 15.35 5.01 20.42
CA SER A 395 15.48 5.38 19.02
C SER A 395 16.42 6.58 18.92
N LYS A 396 17.72 6.29 18.77
CA LYS A 396 18.78 7.30 18.76
C LYS A 396 19.11 7.66 17.31
N ALA A 397 18.54 8.77 16.86
CA ALA A 397 18.60 9.21 15.46
C ALA A 397 18.74 10.74 15.36
N ILE A 398 19.75 11.32 16.02
CA ILE A 398 20.00 12.78 15.99
C ILE A 398 21.29 13.06 15.17
N PRO A 399 21.23 13.76 14.02
CA PRO A 399 20.03 14.30 13.37
C PRO A 399 19.18 13.23 12.66
N LYS A 400 19.80 12.12 12.23
CA LYS A 400 19.15 10.94 11.64
C LYS A 400 19.98 9.68 11.94
N CYS A 401 19.36 8.50 11.89
CA CYS A 401 20.07 7.23 12.00
C CYS A 401 21.06 7.06 10.83
N THR A 402 22.30 6.70 11.10
CA THR A 402 23.34 6.55 10.06
C THR A 402 23.04 5.42 9.07
N THR A 403 22.45 4.31 9.53
CA THR A 403 22.17 3.14 8.68
C THR A 403 20.92 3.32 7.83
N TYR A 404 19.85 3.90 8.35
CA TYR A 404 18.54 3.96 7.66
C TYR A 404 18.11 5.37 7.26
N ASN A 405 18.88 6.40 7.61
CA ASN A 405 18.49 7.80 7.42
C ASN A 405 17.10 8.13 8.01
N SER A 406 16.65 7.35 9.00
CA SER A 406 15.38 7.52 9.67
C SER A 406 15.49 8.65 10.71
N PRO A 407 14.39 9.36 10.99
CA PRO A 407 14.28 10.20 12.17
C PRO A 407 14.16 9.34 13.44
N GLN A 408 14.01 9.99 14.59
CA GLN A 408 13.52 9.32 15.79
C GLN A 408 12.14 8.73 15.52
N LEU A 409 11.96 7.45 15.82
CA LEU A 409 10.72 6.71 15.54
C LEU A 409 9.73 6.75 16.72
N SER A 410 10.27 6.78 17.94
CA SER A 410 9.54 6.82 19.20
C SER A 410 9.18 8.24 19.63
N GLY A 411 8.26 8.37 20.59
CA GLY A 411 7.89 9.67 21.16
C GLY A 411 9.04 10.36 21.87
N GLN A 412 9.94 9.58 22.49
CA GLN A 412 11.15 10.04 23.17
C GLN A 412 12.37 9.24 22.73
N THR A 413 13.57 9.80 22.85
CA THR A 413 14.82 9.11 22.47
C THR A 413 15.00 7.80 23.23
N GLU A 414 14.73 7.79 24.53
CA GLU A 414 14.58 6.60 25.38
C GLU A 414 13.10 6.44 25.67
N PHE A 415 12.54 5.24 25.50
CA PHE A 415 11.11 4.99 25.64
C PHE A 415 10.81 3.73 26.45
N HIS A 416 9.61 3.67 27.00
CA HIS A 416 9.07 2.47 27.61
C HIS A 416 8.15 1.75 26.62
N VAL A 417 8.28 0.43 26.56
CA VAL A 417 7.48 -0.44 25.71
C VAL A 417 6.06 -0.57 26.28
N ASP A 418 5.05 -0.40 25.43
CA ASP A 418 3.64 -0.71 25.73
C ASP A 418 3.26 -2.08 25.15
N ALA A 419 3.59 -2.32 23.88
CA ALA A 419 3.34 -3.61 23.24
C ALA A 419 4.33 -3.90 22.10
N ILE A 420 4.59 -5.18 21.87
CA ILE A 420 5.42 -5.67 20.75
C ILE A 420 4.66 -6.76 20.00
N GLU A 421 4.73 -6.73 18.67
CA GLU A 421 4.26 -7.78 17.76
C GLU A 421 5.37 -8.16 16.78
N VAL A 422 5.50 -9.45 16.50
CA VAL A 422 6.40 -9.93 15.45
C VAL A 422 5.62 -10.85 14.52
N TRP A 423 5.63 -10.49 13.23
CA TRP A 423 4.95 -11.22 12.16
C TRP A 423 6.00 -11.84 11.24
N SER A 424 5.89 -13.14 10.96
CA SER A 424 6.62 -13.77 9.87
C SER A 424 5.94 -13.42 8.54
N ILE A 425 6.74 -13.05 7.54
CA ILE A 425 6.27 -12.61 6.21
C ILE A 425 6.83 -13.50 5.09
N GLN A 426 7.12 -14.76 5.42
CA GLN A 426 7.72 -15.73 4.52
C GLN A 426 6.98 -15.83 3.18
N SER A 427 7.77 -15.83 2.11
CA SER A 427 7.28 -16.17 0.78
C SER A 427 6.89 -17.65 0.73
N LEU A 428 5.98 -18.03 -0.15
CA LEU A 428 5.62 -19.43 -0.40
C LEU A 428 6.75 -20.23 -1.08
N VAL A 429 7.84 -19.57 -1.45
CA VAL A 429 9.06 -20.25 -1.89
C VAL A 429 9.72 -20.88 -0.66
N PRO A 430 9.81 -22.21 -0.56
CA PRO A 430 10.54 -22.84 0.52
C PRO A 430 11.96 -22.30 0.51
N GLU A 431 12.44 -21.74 1.63
CA GLU A 431 13.88 -21.63 1.82
C GLU A 431 14.42 -23.05 1.62
N ALA A 432 15.16 -23.26 0.53
CA ALA A 432 15.96 -24.45 0.37
C ALA A 432 16.81 -24.49 1.64
N SER A 433 16.50 -25.45 2.52
CA SER A 433 17.25 -25.72 3.72
C SER A 433 18.73 -25.63 3.36
N GLN A 434 19.44 -24.67 3.95
CA GLN A 434 20.90 -24.68 3.98
C GLN A 434 21.35 -25.86 4.84
N GLY A 435 21.15 -27.05 4.29
CA GLY A 435 21.56 -28.34 4.80
C GLY A 435 22.36 -29.01 3.70
N GLY A 436 23.69 -28.87 3.79
CA GLY A 436 24.64 -29.89 3.34
C GLY A 436 24.64 -30.38 1.89
N GLY A 437 24.01 -29.69 0.93
CA GLY A 437 24.10 -30.04 -0.49
C GLY A 437 25.32 -29.39 -1.15
N SER A 438 26.19 -30.17 -1.77
CA SER A 438 27.29 -29.63 -2.58
C SER A 438 26.72 -28.82 -3.74
N ILE A 439 27.32 -27.67 -4.05
CA ILE A 439 26.92 -26.76 -5.15
C ILE A 439 26.82 -27.50 -6.51
N LEU A 440 27.53 -28.63 -6.64
CA LEU A 440 27.53 -29.49 -7.83
C LEU A 440 26.25 -30.33 -8.00
N ASP A 441 25.49 -30.58 -6.92
CA ASP A 441 24.25 -31.35 -6.98
C ASP A 441 23.05 -30.46 -7.36
N ALA A 442 23.15 -29.14 -7.17
CA ALA A 442 22.09 -28.18 -7.51
C ALA A 442 22.14 -27.69 -8.97
N ASN A 443 23.26 -27.89 -9.69
CA ASN A 443 23.46 -27.30 -11.02
C ASN A 443 24.05 -28.30 -12.02
N ALA A 444 23.16 -28.95 -12.78
CA ALA A 444 23.51 -29.95 -13.79
C ALA A 444 24.42 -29.39 -14.91
N ASP A 445 24.33 -28.09 -15.21
CA ASP A 445 25.12 -27.45 -16.25
C ASP A 445 26.58 -27.24 -15.81
N ALA A 446 26.79 -26.90 -14.54
CA ALA A 446 28.13 -26.83 -13.95
C ALA A 446 28.80 -28.22 -13.90
N LYS A 447 27.99 -29.26 -13.68
CA LYS A 447 28.43 -30.66 -13.70
C LYS A 447 28.92 -31.07 -15.10
N ALA A 448 28.15 -30.76 -16.15
CA ALA A 448 28.52 -31.04 -17.54
C ALA A 448 29.76 -30.26 -18.01
N LEU A 449 29.92 -29.01 -17.57
CA LEU A 449 31.09 -28.19 -17.89
C LEU A 449 32.40 -28.75 -17.31
N LEU A 450 32.38 -29.28 -16.09
CA LEU A 450 33.57 -29.89 -15.47
C LEU A 450 33.99 -31.17 -16.19
N ASP A 451 33.03 -31.96 -16.68
CA ASP A 451 33.31 -33.16 -17.48
C ASP A 451 33.91 -32.80 -18.85
N MET A 452 33.44 -31.72 -19.47
CA MET A 452 34.00 -31.24 -20.75
C MET A 452 35.42 -30.67 -20.61
N ILE A 453 35.79 -30.12 -19.44
CA ILE A 453 37.11 -29.54 -19.17
C ILE A 453 38.11 -30.61 -18.67
N GLY A 454 37.67 -31.86 -18.45
CA GLY A 454 38.54 -32.98 -18.09
C GLY A 454 39.14 -32.89 -16.68
N LYS A 455 38.48 -32.19 -15.75
CA LYS A 455 38.91 -32.12 -14.35
C LYS A 455 38.23 -33.20 -13.50
N GLU A 456 39.03 -34.01 -12.80
CA GLU A 456 38.53 -35.06 -11.91
C GLU A 456 37.80 -34.50 -10.67
N ARG A 457 36.71 -35.19 -10.28
CA ARG A 457 35.86 -34.85 -9.15
C ARG A 457 36.37 -35.52 -7.87
N HIS A 458 37.05 -34.77 -7.01
CA HIS A 458 37.63 -35.33 -5.77
C HIS A 458 36.63 -35.54 -4.61
N SER A 459 35.35 -35.18 -4.78
CA SER A 459 34.35 -35.20 -3.71
C SER A 459 33.40 -36.41 -3.71
N GLU A 460 33.47 -37.31 -4.70
CA GLU A 460 32.57 -38.49 -4.75
C GLU A 460 32.94 -39.59 -3.74
N GLY A 461 34.20 -39.65 -3.27
CA GLY A 461 34.69 -40.72 -2.39
C GLY A 461 34.34 -40.63 -0.90
N PHE A 462 33.64 -39.57 -0.45
CA PHE A 462 33.32 -39.33 0.97
C PHE A 462 31.81 -39.33 1.29
N ARG A 463 30.97 -39.91 0.43
CA ARG A 463 29.52 -40.03 0.67
C ARG A 463 29.23 -41.23 1.60
N ASN A 464 28.73 -40.97 2.81
CA ASN A 464 28.13 -42.01 3.66
C ASN A 464 26.77 -42.42 3.05
N PRO A 465 26.50 -43.72 2.86
CA PRO A 465 25.33 -44.21 2.11
C PRO A 465 23.98 -44.19 2.87
N ASP A 466 23.90 -43.64 4.08
CA ASP A 466 22.72 -43.86 4.95
C ASP A 466 21.58 -42.82 4.82
N ASN A 467 21.55 -42.01 3.77
CA ASN A 467 20.50 -41.00 3.57
C ASN A 467 19.62 -41.22 2.33
N GLU A 468 19.46 -42.47 1.89
CA GLU A 468 18.42 -42.84 0.91
C GLU A 468 17.49 -43.93 1.48
N SER A 469 16.80 -43.63 2.58
CA SER A 469 15.46 -44.20 2.85
C SER A 469 14.83 -43.55 4.09
N LEU A 470 14.01 -42.51 3.88
CA LEU A 470 12.66 -42.33 4.45
C LEU A 470 12.08 -40.97 4.05
#